data_AF-A0A383BUE6-F1
#
_entry.id   AF-A0A383BUE6-F1
#
_cell.length_a   1.000
_cell.length_b   1.000
_cell.length_c   1.000
_cell.angle_alpha   90.00
_cell.angle_beta   90.00
_cell.angle_gamma   90.00
#
_symmetry.space_group_name_H-M   'P 1'
#
loop_
_entity.id
_entity.type
_entity.pdbx_description
1 polymer ?
#
loop_
_entity_poly.entity_id
_entity_poly.type
_entity_poly.pdbx_seq_one_letter_code
_entity_poly.pdbx_strand_id
1 'polypeptide(L)'
;KIMCVATETAASLLTFKTNLDGGDGRLVGMTWGGEDLAASLGASNNRRPGTSEYDDPYVLARSLCLATARAIDIQPIGGVYVDFRDSAGLEEECLRDRQSGFIGKVAIHPGQVEVINRSFTPSVEEVEEAQKIVELFRKNPGVGAIGLDGKMLDMPHLKQAENVIRMAERYKV
;
A
#
# COMPACT_ATOMS: atom_id res chain seq x y z
N LYS A 1 -6.11 19.62 5.73
CA LYS A 1 -5.68 18.27 5.32
C LYS A 1 -4.55 17.85 6.24
N ILE A 2 -4.63 16.65 6.82
CA ILE A 2 -3.70 16.09 7.81
C ILE A 2 -3.28 14.70 7.34
N MET A 3 -1.99 14.38 7.46
CA MET A 3 -1.48 13.02 7.37
C MET A 3 -0.82 12.69 8.71
N CYS A 4 -1.20 11.58 9.34
CA CYS A 4 -0.67 11.18 10.65
C CYS A 4 0.20 9.91 10.55
N VAL A 5 1.07 9.72 11.53
CA VAL A 5 1.63 8.42 11.86
C VAL A 5 0.69 7.80 12.91
N ALA A 6 0.12 6.64 12.61
CA ALA A 6 -1.06 6.15 13.30
C ALA A 6 -0.78 4.89 14.15
N THR A 7 0.12 4.01 13.70
CA THR A 7 0.55 2.80 14.44
C THR A 7 2.06 2.81 14.71
N GLU A 8 2.48 3.51 15.76
CA GLU A 8 3.91 3.61 16.14
C GLU A 8 4.19 3.39 17.64
N THR A 9 3.18 3.00 18.42
CA THR A 9 3.34 2.65 19.85
C THR A 9 2.61 1.36 20.21
N ALA A 10 3.00 0.70 21.30
CA ALA A 10 2.35 -0.52 21.78
C ALA A 10 0.84 -0.30 22.03
N ALA A 11 0.47 0.83 22.65
CA ALA A 11 -0.93 1.17 22.91
C ALA A 11 -1.72 1.35 21.60
N SER A 12 -1.10 1.94 20.57
CA SER A 12 -1.76 2.19 19.29
C SER A 12 -2.25 0.90 18.62
N LEU A 13 -1.59 -0.25 18.80
CA LEU A 13 -2.05 -1.53 18.25
C LEU A 13 -3.40 -1.99 18.83
N LEU A 14 -3.64 -1.69 20.11
CA LEU A 14 -4.85 -2.10 20.83
C LEU A 14 -6.00 -1.11 20.63
N THR A 15 -5.66 0.16 20.48
CA THR A 15 -6.64 1.24 20.31
C THR A 15 -6.91 1.56 18.85
N PHE A 16 -6.16 1.00 17.89
CA PHE A 16 -6.15 1.48 16.50
C PHE A 16 -7.52 1.66 15.85
N LYS A 17 -8.46 0.76 16.18
CA LYS A 17 -9.87 0.82 15.76
C LYS A 17 -10.56 2.16 16.01
N THR A 18 -10.10 2.98 16.96
CA THR A 18 -10.65 4.32 17.22
C THR A 18 -10.48 5.26 16.03
N ASN A 19 -9.53 4.99 15.14
CA ASN A 19 -9.37 5.75 13.90
C ASN A 19 -10.51 5.50 12.89
N LEU A 20 -11.33 4.46 13.07
CA LEU A 20 -12.51 4.21 12.23
C LEU A 20 -13.56 5.32 12.33
N ASP A 21 -13.54 6.12 13.40
CA ASP A 21 -14.44 7.24 13.59
C ASP A 21 -14.17 8.39 12.58
N GLY A 22 -13.05 8.34 11.84
CA GLY A 22 -12.74 9.24 10.73
C GLY A 22 -12.43 10.70 11.10
N GLY A 23 -12.76 11.11 12.34
CA GLY A 23 -12.54 12.46 12.84
C GLY A 23 -13.38 13.51 12.13
N ASP A 24 -12.88 14.74 12.06
CA ASP A 24 -13.60 15.92 11.52
C ASP A 24 -13.44 16.10 9.99
N GLY A 25 -13.03 15.05 9.27
CA GLY A 25 -12.81 15.08 7.82
C GLY A 25 -11.51 15.77 7.37
N ARG A 26 -10.64 16.22 8.29
CA ARG A 26 -9.33 16.78 7.93
C ARG A 26 -8.29 15.71 7.61
N LEU A 27 -8.44 14.50 8.13
CA LEU A 27 -7.53 13.39 7.92
C LEU A 27 -7.63 12.90 6.47
N VAL A 28 -6.52 12.97 5.73
CA VAL A 28 -6.47 12.59 4.29
C VAL A 28 -5.51 11.46 3.99
N GLY A 29 -4.69 11.06 4.97
CA GLY A 29 -3.81 9.91 4.86
C GLY A 29 -3.26 9.48 6.21
N MET A 30 -2.78 8.25 6.28
CA MET A 30 -2.08 7.74 7.45
C MET A 30 -0.92 6.83 7.04
N THR A 31 0.10 6.81 7.88
CA THR A 31 1.25 5.92 7.80
C THR A 31 1.49 5.23 9.14
N TRP A 32 2.54 4.42 9.22
CA TRP A 32 2.89 3.63 10.39
C TRP A 32 4.41 3.68 10.64
N GLY A 33 4.82 3.47 11.89
CA GLY A 33 6.20 3.65 12.33
C GLY A 33 6.78 2.37 12.91
N GLY A 34 7.55 1.62 12.12
CA GLY A 34 8.18 0.38 12.57
C GLY A 34 9.30 0.58 13.60
N GLU A 35 10.08 1.65 13.46
CA GLU A 35 11.19 1.99 14.37
C GLU A 35 10.67 2.41 15.76
N ASP A 36 9.74 3.36 15.80
CA ASP A 36 9.13 3.84 17.04
C ASP A 36 8.29 2.75 17.73
N LEU A 37 7.61 1.90 16.95
CA LEU A 37 6.91 0.74 17.51
C LEU A 37 7.88 -0.24 18.16
N ALA A 38 9.06 -0.48 17.57
CA ALA A 38 10.06 -1.36 18.14
C ALA A 38 10.56 -0.82 19.49
N ALA A 39 10.88 0.47 19.53
CA ALA A 39 11.26 1.16 20.75
C ALA A 39 10.15 1.07 21.81
N SER A 40 8.89 1.30 21.41
CA SER A 40 7.74 1.23 22.32
C SER A 40 7.46 -0.19 22.84
N LEU A 41 7.79 -1.23 22.09
CA LEU A 41 7.65 -2.64 22.50
C LEU A 41 8.86 -3.14 23.30
N GLY A 42 9.95 -2.36 23.38
CA GLY A 42 11.21 -2.80 23.98
C GLY A 42 11.96 -3.83 23.13
N ALA A 43 11.70 -3.87 21.81
CA ALA A 43 12.35 -4.77 20.89
C ALA A 43 13.72 -4.22 20.45
N SER A 44 14.68 -5.11 20.18
CA SER A 44 15.99 -4.74 19.66
C SER A 44 16.02 -4.53 18.14
N ASN A 45 14.98 -4.97 17.42
CA ASN A 45 14.83 -4.84 15.97
C ASN A 45 13.35 -5.00 15.57
N ASN A 46 12.97 -4.49 14.40
CA ASN A 46 11.66 -4.70 13.77
C ASN A 46 11.64 -5.76 12.65
N ARG A 47 12.80 -6.30 12.29
CA ARG A 47 12.95 -7.35 11.27
C ARG A 47 13.24 -8.72 11.89
N ARG A 48 12.85 -9.77 11.16
CA ARG A 48 13.20 -11.16 11.50
C ARG A 48 14.71 -11.36 11.33
N PRO A 49 15.38 -12.11 12.23
CA PRO A 49 16.82 -12.36 12.13
C PRO A 49 17.20 -12.98 10.78
N GLY A 50 18.18 -12.37 10.11
CA GLY A 50 18.71 -12.87 8.83
C GLY A 50 17.84 -12.57 7.60
N THR A 51 16.77 -11.79 7.72
CA THR A 51 15.93 -11.39 6.58
C THR A 51 15.67 -9.88 6.58
N SER A 52 15.14 -9.37 5.47
CA SER A 52 14.62 -8.00 5.35
C SER A 52 13.14 -7.90 5.72
N GLU A 53 12.51 -8.96 6.21
CA GLU A 53 11.08 -9.01 6.49
C GLU A 53 10.76 -8.47 7.88
N TYR A 54 9.67 -7.73 7.99
CA TYR A 54 9.10 -7.32 9.28
C TYR A 54 8.70 -8.53 10.12
N ASP A 55 8.93 -8.44 11.43
CA ASP A 55 8.40 -9.42 12.39
C ASP A 55 6.90 -9.18 12.66
N ASP A 56 6.24 -10.14 13.32
CA ASP A 56 4.77 -10.21 13.41
C ASP A 56 4.08 -8.95 13.96
N PRO A 57 4.57 -8.30 15.04
CA PRO A 57 3.95 -7.07 15.55
C PRO A 57 3.91 -5.93 14.53
N TYR A 58 4.93 -5.85 13.69
CA TYR A 58 5.10 -4.79 12.69
C TYR A 58 4.29 -5.09 11.43
N VAL A 59 4.19 -6.37 11.05
CA VAL A 59 3.25 -6.82 10.02
C VAL A 59 1.80 -6.50 10.42
N LEU A 60 1.45 -6.72 11.69
CA LEU A 60 0.14 -6.34 12.23
C LEU A 60 -0.07 -4.82 12.16
N ALA A 61 0.89 -4.02 12.63
CA ALA A 61 0.83 -2.56 12.60
C ALA A 61 0.60 -2.00 11.18
N ARG A 62 1.35 -2.52 10.20
CA ARG A 62 1.22 -2.19 8.78
C ARG A 62 -0.17 -2.56 8.26
N SER A 63 -0.64 -3.76 8.58
CA SER A 63 -1.93 -4.28 8.11
C SER A 63 -3.11 -3.49 8.68
N LEU A 64 -3.03 -3.12 9.97
CA LEU A 64 -4.01 -2.25 10.63
C LEU A 64 -4.08 -0.88 9.96
N CYS A 65 -2.92 -0.24 9.73
CA CYS A 65 -2.81 1.04 9.02
C CYS A 65 -3.49 0.98 7.64
N LEU A 66 -3.15 -0.02 6.83
CA LEU A 66 -3.75 -0.20 5.50
C LEU A 66 -5.26 -0.38 5.57
N ALA A 67 -5.73 -1.34 6.38
CA ALA A 67 -7.14 -1.69 6.47
C ALA A 67 -7.99 -0.51 6.95
N THR A 68 -7.52 0.22 7.97
CA THR A 68 -8.24 1.37 8.53
C THR A 68 -8.26 2.52 7.54
N ALA A 69 -7.13 2.86 6.92
CA ALA A 69 -7.07 3.91 5.89
C ALA A 69 -8.10 3.67 4.78
N ARG A 70 -8.19 2.43 4.30
CA ARG A 70 -9.17 2.03 3.28
C ARG A 70 -10.60 2.04 3.80
N ALA A 71 -10.85 1.68 5.05
CA ALA A 71 -12.18 1.66 5.65
C ALA A 71 -12.79 3.07 5.77
N ILE A 72 -11.96 4.09 5.99
CA ILE A 72 -12.39 5.50 6.10
C ILE A 72 -12.08 6.33 4.85
N ASP A 73 -11.74 5.68 3.74
CA ASP A 73 -11.46 6.29 2.43
C ASP A 73 -10.37 7.39 2.43
N ILE A 74 -9.28 7.13 3.15
CA ILE A 74 -8.08 8.00 3.14
C ILE A 74 -6.87 7.27 2.55
N GLN A 75 -5.78 8.01 2.33
CA GLN A 75 -4.57 7.49 1.68
C GLN A 75 -3.74 6.60 2.62
N PRO A 76 -3.55 5.29 2.31
CA PRO A 76 -2.59 4.45 3.01
C PRO A 76 -1.18 4.70 2.47
N ILE A 77 -0.28 5.18 3.33
CA ILE A 77 1.12 5.46 2.99
C ILE A 77 2.06 4.50 3.73
N GLY A 78 2.92 3.80 3.00
CA GLY A 78 3.92 2.89 3.56
C GLY A 78 4.92 3.64 4.46
N GLY A 79 5.42 2.96 5.49
CA GLY A 79 6.38 3.52 6.43
C GLY A 79 7.75 3.79 5.81
N VAL A 80 8.70 4.22 6.62
CA VAL A 80 10.06 4.57 6.17
C VAL A 80 10.89 3.33 5.77
N TYR A 81 11.82 3.52 4.84
CA TYR A 81 12.94 2.59 4.62
C TYR A 81 14.22 3.26 5.11
N VAL A 82 14.83 2.70 6.16
CA VAL A 82 15.91 3.38 6.90
C VAL A 82 17.27 3.34 6.19
N ASP A 83 17.57 2.28 5.45
CA ASP A 83 18.80 2.19 4.67
C ASP A 83 18.66 2.96 3.36
N PHE A 84 18.88 4.27 3.41
CA PHE A 84 18.74 5.14 2.25
C PHE A 84 19.76 4.88 1.12
N ARG A 85 20.78 4.04 1.36
CA ARG A 85 21.79 3.67 0.34
C ARG A 85 21.40 2.41 -0.42
N ASP A 86 20.50 1.59 0.13
CA ASP A 86 20.01 0.38 -0.51
C ASP A 86 18.74 0.68 -1.32
N SER A 87 18.95 1.14 -2.55
CA SER A 87 17.86 1.41 -3.49
C SER A 87 17.11 0.14 -3.94
N ALA A 88 17.78 -1.01 -3.96
CA ALA A 88 17.19 -2.27 -4.39
C ALA A 88 16.20 -2.80 -3.32
N GLY A 89 16.62 -2.82 -2.05
CA GLY A 89 15.72 -3.19 -0.95
C GLY A 89 14.56 -2.22 -0.78
N LEU A 90 14.78 -0.92 -1.03
CA LEU A 90 13.71 0.07 -1.09
C LEU A 90 12.68 -0.26 -2.19
N GLU A 91 13.14 -0.57 -3.40
CA GLU A 91 12.28 -0.92 -4.53
C GLU A 91 11.44 -2.16 -4.22
N GLU A 92 12.07 -3.22 -3.69
CA GLU A 92 11.36 -4.44 -3.27
C GLU A 92 10.29 -4.15 -2.22
N GLU A 93 10.60 -3.33 -1.22
CA GLU A 93 9.61 -2.98 -0.19
C GLU A 93 8.48 -2.11 -0.75
N CYS A 94 8.76 -1.18 -1.66
CA CYS A 94 7.73 -0.38 -2.33
C CYS A 94 6.79 -1.24 -3.18
N LEU A 95 7.33 -2.22 -3.92
CA LEU A 95 6.54 -3.15 -4.72
C LEU A 95 5.63 -4.02 -3.82
N ARG A 96 6.14 -4.51 -2.68
CA ARG A 96 5.33 -5.23 -1.68
C ARG A 96 4.21 -4.36 -1.08
N ASP A 97 4.53 -3.11 -0.74
CA ASP A 97 3.57 -2.14 -0.20
C ASP A 97 2.47 -1.85 -1.24
N ARG A 98 2.85 -1.59 -2.50
CA ARG A 98 1.92 -1.39 -3.61
C ARG A 98 1.02 -2.60 -3.83
N GLN A 99 1.60 -3.80 -3.89
CA GLN A 99 0.85 -5.05 -4.08
C GLN A 99 -0.19 -5.27 -2.97
N SER A 100 0.14 -4.88 -1.74
CA SER A 100 -0.77 -4.95 -0.59
C SER A 100 -1.91 -3.92 -0.69
N GLY A 101 -1.70 -2.81 -1.40
CA GLY A 101 -2.68 -1.76 -1.59
C GLY A 101 -2.32 -0.42 -0.96
N PHE A 102 -1.07 -0.20 -0.51
CA PHE A 102 -0.56 1.14 -0.24
C PHE A 102 -0.39 1.92 -1.55
N ILE A 103 -0.41 3.25 -1.48
CA ILE A 103 -0.36 4.12 -2.67
C ILE A 103 0.90 4.99 -2.74
N GLY A 104 1.81 4.83 -1.79
CA GLY A 104 3.06 5.58 -1.69
C GLY A 104 3.84 5.16 -0.46
N LYS A 105 4.97 5.81 -0.22
CA LYS A 105 5.88 5.55 0.90
C LYS A 105 6.50 6.85 1.42
N VAL A 106 6.82 6.91 2.71
CA VAL A 106 7.53 8.05 3.29
C VAL A 106 9.00 8.02 2.84
N ALA A 107 9.45 9.10 2.18
CA ALA A 107 10.85 9.32 1.84
C ALA A 107 11.55 10.10 2.97
N ILE A 108 12.67 9.58 3.46
CA ILE A 108 13.53 10.24 4.46
C ILE A 108 14.80 10.83 3.85
N HIS A 109 15.07 10.53 2.58
CA HIS A 109 16.23 11.04 1.84
C HIS A 109 15.84 11.35 0.38
N PRO A 110 16.33 12.44 -0.24
CA PRO A 110 16.00 12.80 -1.62
C PRO A 110 16.26 11.69 -2.65
N GLY A 111 17.31 10.88 -2.43
CA GLY A 111 17.66 9.75 -3.29
C GLY A 111 16.63 8.62 -3.32
N GLN A 112 15.63 8.61 -2.42
CA GLN A 112 14.55 7.62 -2.42
C GLN A 112 13.39 8.00 -3.33
N VAL A 113 13.26 9.30 -3.66
CA VAL A 113 12.06 9.84 -4.35
C VAL A 113 11.85 9.19 -5.71
N GLU A 114 12.90 9.04 -6.51
CA GLU A 114 12.80 8.44 -7.84
C GLU A 114 12.34 6.98 -7.78
N VAL A 115 12.97 6.18 -6.91
CA VAL A 115 12.63 4.76 -6.72
C VAL A 115 11.21 4.60 -6.23
N ILE A 116 10.80 5.37 -5.21
CA ILE A 116 9.43 5.35 -4.69
C ILE A 116 8.43 5.71 -5.81
N ASN A 117 8.64 6.81 -6.52
CA ASN A 117 7.72 7.23 -7.58
C ASN A 117 7.60 6.16 -8.67
N ARG A 118 8.72 5.59 -9.12
CA ARG A 118 8.72 4.51 -10.11
C ARG A 118 7.95 3.29 -9.63
N SER A 119 8.21 2.80 -8.42
CA SER A 119 7.56 1.58 -7.89
C SER A 119 6.04 1.74 -7.72
N PHE A 120 5.56 2.93 -7.36
CA PHE A 120 4.12 3.20 -7.19
C PHE A 120 3.39 3.65 -8.46
N THR A 121 4.12 3.88 -9.56
CA THR A 121 3.55 4.22 -10.88
C THR A 121 3.33 2.94 -11.69
N PRO A 122 2.12 2.68 -12.22
CA PRO A 122 1.90 1.50 -13.05
C PRO A 122 2.73 1.57 -14.34
N SER A 123 3.24 0.42 -14.78
CA SER A 123 3.93 0.30 -16.05
C SER A 123 2.93 0.34 -17.21
N VAL A 124 3.42 0.63 -18.42
CA VAL A 124 2.60 0.62 -19.64
C VAL A 124 1.96 -0.75 -19.83
N GLU A 125 2.70 -1.83 -19.57
CA GLU A 125 2.24 -3.22 -19.69
C GLU A 125 1.13 -3.54 -18.68
N GLU A 126 1.24 -3.06 -17.44
CA GLU A 126 0.18 -3.21 -16.44
C GLU A 126 -1.11 -2.47 -16.87
N VAL A 127 -0.97 -1.29 -17.50
CA VAL A 127 -2.10 -0.51 -18.00
C VAL A 127 -2.76 -1.19 -19.20
N GLU A 128 -1.99 -1.69 -20.16
CA GLU A 128 -2.50 -2.43 -21.31
C GLU A 128 -3.26 -3.70 -20.88
N GLU A 129 -2.72 -4.45 -19.91
CA GLU A 129 -3.38 -5.64 -19.39
C GLU A 129 -4.69 -5.29 -18.66
N ALA A 130 -4.69 -4.23 -17.85
CA ALA A 130 -5.90 -3.74 -17.20
C ALA A 130 -6.97 -3.32 -18.23
N GLN A 131 -6.57 -2.66 -19.32
CA GLN A 131 -7.49 -2.28 -20.41
C GLN A 131 -8.13 -3.50 -21.09
N LYS A 132 -7.37 -4.57 -21.33
CA LYS A 132 -7.91 -5.83 -21.87
C LYS A 132 -8.97 -6.44 -20.96
N ILE A 133 -8.70 -6.49 -19.65
CA ILE A 133 -9.66 -7.01 -18.67
C ILE A 133 -10.93 -6.18 -18.67
N VAL A 134 -10.83 -4.85 -18.59
CA VAL A 134 -11.99 -3.95 -18.59
C VAL A 134 -12.81 -4.10 -19.89
N GLU A 135 -12.15 -4.16 -21.04
CA GLU A 135 -12.83 -4.34 -22.33
C GLU A 135 -13.51 -5.71 -22.43
N LEU A 136 -12.90 -6.76 -21.89
CA LEU A 136 -13.48 -8.10 -21.86
C LEU A 136 -14.81 -8.13 -21.08
N PHE A 137 -14.86 -7.51 -19.90
CA PHE A 137 -16.11 -7.39 -19.13
C PHE A 137 -17.12 -6.46 -19.81
N ARG A 138 -16.67 -5.36 -20.44
CA ARG A 138 -17.53 -4.45 -21.20
C ARG A 138 -18.26 -5.15 -22.34
N LYS A 139 -17.57 -6.05 -23.06
CA LYS A 139 -18.16 -6.86 -24.15
C LYS A 139 -19.10 -7.96 -23.67
N ASN A 140 -19.08 -8.31 -22.39
CA ASN A 140 -19.86 -9.40 -21.80
C ASN A 140 -20.66 -8.90 -20.58
N PRO A 141 -21.61 -7.96 -20.78
CA PRO A 141 -22.34 -7.36 -19.67
C PRO A 141 -23.16 -8.39 -18.90
N GLY A 142 -23.18 -8.27 -17.56
CA GLY A 142 -23.96 -9.14 -16.68
C GLY A 142 -23.31 -10.49 -16.35
N VAL A 143 -22.13 -10.78 -16.90
CA VAL A 143 -21.39 -12.00 -16.57
C VAL A 143 -20.60 -11.82 -15.28
N GLY A 144 -20.74 -12.77 -14.34
CA GLY A 144 -20.02 -12.75 -13.06
C GLY A 144 -18.56 -13.21 -13.14
N ALA A 145 -18.22 -14.05 -14.13
CA ALA A 145 -16.85 -14.50 -14.38
C ALA A 145 -16.62 -14.89 -15.85
N ILE A 146 -15.42 -14.59 -16.38
CA ILE A 146 -15.02 -14.80 -17.79
C ILE A 146 -13.63 -15.46 -17.84
N GLY A 147 -13.42 -16.39 -18.78
CA GLY A 147 -12.11 -16.97 -19.02
C GLY A 147 -11.23 -16.11 -19.95
N LEU A 148 -9.95 -15.92 -19.59
CA LEU A 148 -8.92 -15.30 -20.42
C LEU A 148 -7.58 -16.00 -20.19
N ASP A 149 -6.93 -16.49 -21.25
CA ASP A 149 -5.61 -17.15 -21.20
C ASP A 149 -5.48 -18.24 -20.12
N GLY A 150 -6.54 -19.06 -19.98
CA GLY A 150 -6.59 -20.14 -18.98
C GLY A 150 -6.84 -19.69 -17.54
N LYS A 151 -7.07 -18.39 -17.30
CA LYS A 151 -7.45 -17.82 -16.00
C LYS A 151 -8.93 -17.48 -15.97
N MET A 152 -9.56 -17.66 -14.81
CA MET A 152 -10.90 -17.19 -14.53
C MET A 152 -10.82 -15.79 -13.92
N LEU A 153 -11.40 -14.80 -14.60
CA LEU A 153 -11.53 -13.43 -14.14
C LEU A 153 -12.94 -13.20 -13.61
N ASP A 154 -13.08 -12.46 -12.52
CA ASP A 154 -14.36 -12.10 -11.90
C ASP A 154 -14.40 -10.62 -11.50
N MET A 155 -15.45 -10.20 -10.78
CA MET A 155 -15.66 -8.79 -10.41
C MET A 155 -14.50 -8.16 -9.61
N PRO A 156 -13.86 -8.83 -8.63
CA PRO A 156 -12.61 -8.37 -8.04
C PRO A 156 -11.51 -8.05 -9.03
N HIS A 157 -11.29 -8.89 -10.05
CA HIS A 157 -10.27 -8.66 -11.08
C HIS A 157 -10.60 -7.43 -11.93
N LEU A 158 -11.88 -7.24 -12.29
CA LEU A 158 -12.33 -6.04 -12.97
C LEU A 158 -12.05 -4.78 -12.13
N LYS A 159 -12.39 -4.81 -10.83
CA LYS A 159 -12.15 -3.69 -9.91
C LYS A 159 -10.66 -3.35 -9.78
N GLN A 160 -9.79 -4.36 -9.76
CA GLN A 160 -8.33 -4.18 -9.75
C GLN A 160 -7.85 -3.52 -11.05
N ALA A 161 -8.30 -3.99 -12.21
CA ALA A 161 -7.95 -3.41 -13.50
C ALA A 161 -8.40 -1.93 -13.60
N GLU A 162 -9.62 -1.62 -13.17
CA GLU A 162 -10.10 -0.23 -13.12
C GLU A 162 -9.26 0.66 -12.20
N ASN A 163 -8.77 0.13 -11.06
CA ASN A 163 -7.86 0.87 -10.18
C ASN A 163 -6.55 1.24 -10.90
N VAL A 164 -5.96 0.30 -11.64
CA VAL A 164 -4.72 0.54 -12.40
C VAL A 164 -4.92 1.63 -13.43
N ILE A 165 -6.01 1.58 -14.20
CA ILE A 165 -6.34 2.63 -15.19
C ILE A 165 -6.52 3.99 -14.52
N ARG A 166 -7.29 4.07 -13.41
CA ARG A 166 -7.46 5.34 -12.66
C ARG A 166 -6.12 5.90 -12.16
N MET A 167 -5.20 5.05 -11.73
CA MET A 167 -3.86 5.48 -11.32
C MET A 167 -3.05 6.01 -12.49
N ALA A 168 -3.05 5.30 -13.63
CA ALA A 168 -2.37 5.73 -14.84
C ALA A 168 -2.87 7.09 -15.35
N GLU A 169 -4.18 7.29 -15.41
CA GLU A 169 -4.80 8.58 -15.78
C GLU A 169 -4.36 9.72 -14.85
N ARG A 170 -4.31 9.44 -13.54
CA ARG A 170 -3.88 10.43 -12.54
C ARG A 170 -2.41 10.82 -12.71
N TYR A 171 -1.56 9.88 -13.09
CA TYR A 171 -0.12 10.08 -13.25
C TYR A 171 0.29 10.45 -14.67
N LYS A 172 -0.64 10.38 -15.64
CA LYS A 172 -0.41 10.60 -17.07
C LYS A 172 0.62 9.62 -17.66
N VAL A 173 0.50 8.36 -17.27
CA VAL A 173 1.20 7.22 -17.89
C VAL A 173 0.51 6.85 -19.20
#